data_AF-A0A0S4SCJ3-F1
#
_entry.id   AF-A0A0S4SCJ3-F1
#
_cell.length_a   1.000
_cell.length_b   1.000
_cell.length_c   1.000
_cell.angle_alpha   90.00
_cell.angle_beta   90.00
_cell.angle_gamma   90.00
#
_symmetry.space_group_name_H-M   'P 1'
#
loop_
_entity.id
_entity.type
_entity.pdbx_description
1 polymer ?
#
loop_
_entity_poly.entity_id
_entity_poly.type
_entity_poly.pdbx_seq_one_letter_code
_entity_poly.pdbx_strand_id
1 'polypeptide(L)'
;MYYEDLNDKTLKEFAMLNYAQRYQKEQLFDFLNNARFRNSIITHATNKIETDAEKMLENIRDFHLAFIADLQKIQSIKKRAKGTIDEPLIDALEKVYPASLSINELLSIVPKDDLLRAFFDLMNYTAAIKLHSTKLEAIHYGKNKSKIKENYIPYIRYFLKQENNHLGFANLLNLSIKFDKKTLEMVLKFDGKNSQKDIANLTKDEFKKAEILPTIEKDGKVVDVIKDEKKQVEYFEKLVADVSKSLSSNYFFEKI
;
A
#
# COMPACT_ATOMS: atom_id res chain seq x y z
N MET A 1 -0.81 17.53 14.97
CA MET A 1 -0.27 17.59 16.34
C MET A 1 -1.28 18.34 17.20
N TYR A 2 -1.74 17.68 18.25
CA TYR A 2 -2.75 18.16 19.17
C TYR A 2 -2.08 18.84 20.38
N TYR A 3 -2.76 19.77 21.05
CA TYR A 3 -2.17 20.36 22.26
C TYR A 3 -2.09 19.32 23.39
N GLU A 4 -2.92 18.30 23.27
CA GLU A 4 -2.96 17.07 24.04
C GLU A 4 -1.65 16.27 23.94
N ASP A 5 -0.83 16.50 22.91
CA ASP A 5 0.48 15.87 22.74
C ASP A 5 1.56 16.55 23.62
N LEU A 6 1.24 17.67 24.29
CA LEU A 6 2.15 18.34 25.23
C LEU A 6 2.05 17.70 26.62
N ASN A 7 3.18 17.18 27.11
CA ASN A 7 3.25 16.44 28.38
C ASN A 7 3.20 17.33 29.64
N ASP A 8 3.16 18.66 29.50
CA ASP A 8 3.10 19.61 30.61
C ASP A 8 1.81 20.44 30.55
N LYS A 9 1.05 20.44 31.65
CA LYS A 9 -0.24 21.12 31.75
C LYS A 9 -0.10 22.64 31.61
N THR A 10 0.93 23.23 32.20
CA THR A 10 1.19 24.67 32.15
C THR A 10 1.55 25.10 30.73
N LEU A 11 2.37 24.31 30.06
CA LEU A 11 2.73 24.52 28.66
C LEU A 11 1.51 24.40 27.75
N LYS A 12 0.63 23.42 28.00
CA LYS A 12 -0.63 23.25 27.27
C LYS A 12 -1.52 24.49 27.42
N GLU A 13 -1.75 24.94 28.66
CA GLU A 13 -2.56 26.13 28.95
C GLU A 13 -1.96 27.39 28.31
N PHE A 14 -0.65 27.60 28.45
CA PHE A 14 0.07 28.69 27.80
C PHE A 14 -0.10 28.64 26.28
N ALA A 15 0.09 27.48 25.66
CA ALA A 15 0.04 27.34 24.21
C ALA A 15 -1.38 27.56 23.66
N MET A 16 -2.40 27.08 24.37
CA MET A 16 -3.81 27.30 24.01
C MET A 16 -4.20 28.78 24.09
N LEU A 17 -3.71 29.50 25.11
CA LEU A 17 -4.00 30.93 25.29
C LEU A 17 -3.28 31.81 24.26
N ASN A 18 -2.02 31.50 23.94
CA ASN A 18 -1.17 32.36 23.11
C ASN A 18 -1.22 32.04 21.61
N TYR A 19 -1.68 30.86 21.22
CA TYR A 19 -1.70 30.41 19.82
C TYR A 19 -3.08 29.88 19.40
N ALA A 20 -4.13 30.64 19.70
CA ALA A 20 -5.52 30.23 19.46
C ALA A 20 -5.84 29.87 18.00
N GLN A 21 -5.12 30.45 17.03
CA GLN A 21 -5.34 30.19 15.61
C GLN A 21 -4.55 28.97 15.13
N ARG A 22 -5.14 28.18 14.22
CA ARG A 22 -4.51 26.99 13.65
C ARG A 22 -3.11 27.27 13.08
N TYR A 23 -2.93 28.37 12.34
CA TYR A 23 -1.63 28.68 11.73
C TYR A 23 -0.56 29.04 12.77
N GLN A 24 -0.95 29.67 13.88
CA GLN A 24 -0.04 29.98 15.00
C GLN A 24 0.41 28.70 15.70
N LYS A 25 -0.55 27.79 15.97
CA LYS A 25 -0.28 26.47 16.52
C LYS A 25 0.67 25.66 15.64
N GLU A 26 0.39 25.60 14.34
CA GLU A 26 1.22 24.89 13.36
C GLU A 26 2.64 25.47 13.32
N GLN A 27 2.78 26.80 13.35
CA GLN A 27 4.09 27.47 13.38
C GLN A 27 4.89 27.16 14.66
N LEU A 28 4.24 27.10 15.83
CA LEU A 28 4.88 26.65 17.06
C LEU A 28 5.46 25.24 16.90
N PHE A 29 4.68 24.31 16.35
CA PHE A 29 5.13 22.95 16.14
C PHE A 29 6.24 22.82 15.08
N ASP A 30 6.33 23.71 14.10
CA ASP A 30 7.50 23.74 13.22
C ASP A 30 8.78 24.06 13.98
N PHE A 31 8.74 25.07 14.85
CA PHE A 31 9.88 25.45 15.66
C PHE A 31 10.29 24.32 16.61
N LEU A 32 9.31 23.72 17.31
CA LEU A 32 9.57 22.64 18.26
C LEU A 32 10.12 21.38 17.59
N ASN A 33 9.64 21.04 16.38
CA ASN A 33 10.06 19.84 15.67
C ASN A 33 11.18 20.08 14.64
N ASN A 34 11.66 21.31 14.52
CA ASN A 34 12.60 21.73 13.47
C ASN A 34 12.14 21.26 12.08
N ALA A 35 10.85 21.47 11.77
CA ALA A 35 10.24 20.96 10.56
C ALA A 35 10.89 21.60 9.31
N ARG A 36 11.39 20.76 8.40
CA ARG A 36 12.12 21.20 7.19
C ARG A 36 11.26 21.26 5.93
N PHE A 37 10.17 20.50 5.90
CA PHE A 37 9.28 20.39 4.75
C PHE A 37 7.82 20.41 5.20
N ARG A 38 6.96 21.04 4.39
CA ARG A 38 5.51 21.05 4.56
C ARG A 38 4.84 20.70 3.25
N ASN A 39 3.81 19.85 3.34
CA ASN A 39 2.84 19.65 2.27
C ASN A 39 1.55 20.33 2.72
N SER A 40 1.15 21.39 2.01
CA SER A 40 -0.01 22.21 2.38
C SER A 40 -1.11 22.09 1.34
N ILE A 41 -2.34 21.87 1.79
CA ILE A 41 -3.55 21.96 0.96
C ILE A 41 -4.17 23.32 1.20
N ILE A 42 -4.34 24.10 0.13
CA ILE A 42 -4.93 25.45 0.17
C ILE A 42 -6.27 25.38 -0.56
N THR A 43 -7.27 26.08 -0.05
CA THR A 43 -8.62 26.11 -0.62
C THR A 43 -9.19 27.53 -0.54
N HIS A 44 -10.30 27.78 -1.23
CA HIS A 44 -10.98 29.08 -1.16
C HIS A 44 -11.46 29.38 0.27
N ALA A 45 -11.34 30.64 0.70
CA ALA A 45 -11.74 31.07 2.04
C ALA A 45 -13.23 30.83 2.36
N THR A 46 -14.07 30.69 1.32
CA THR A 46 -15.50 30.37 1.45
C THR A 46 -15.76 28.92 1.84
N ASN A 47 -14.78 28.02 1.64
CA ASN A 47 -14.91 26.62 2.00
C ASN A 47 -14.75 26.46 3.51
N LYS A 48 -15.75 25.89 4.16
CA LYS A 48 -15.72 25.60 5.59
C LYS A 48 -15.10 24.24 5.81
N ILE A 49 -14.16 24.15 6.75
CA ILE A 49 -13.58 22.88 7.21
C ILE A 49 -14.50 22.37 8.31
N GLU A 50 -15.06 21.17 8.12
CA GLU A 50 -15.82 20.50 9.15
C GLU A 50 -14.86 19.92 10.20
N THR A 51 -15.06 20.28 11.46
CA THR A 51 -14.24 19.84 12.59
C THR A 51 -15.03 18.99 13.58
N ASP A 52 -16.35 18.90 13.42
CA ASP A 52 -17.20 17.97 14.17
C ASP A 52 -17.02 16.53 13.66
N ALA A 53 -16.77 15.60 14.59
CA ALA A 53 -16.47 14.21 14.26
C ALA A 53 -17.66 13.50 13.59
N GLU A 54 -18.89 13.76 14.05
CA GLU A 54 -20.06 13.10 13.48
C GLU A 54 -20.33 13.56 12.05
N LYS A 55 -20.27 14.87 11.80
CA LYS A 55 -20.41 15.43 10.46
C LYS A 55 -19.26 15.05 9.55
N MET A 56 -18.02 14.98 10.06
CA MET A 56 -16.89 14.44 9.29
C MET A 56 -17.19 13.03 8.79
N LEU A 57 -17.63 12.15 9.70
CA LEU A 57 -17.95 10.78 9.37
C LEU A 57 -19.10 10.70 8.34
N GLU A 58 -20.13 11.54 8.49
CA GLU A 58 -21.22 11.66 7.51
C GLU A 58 -20.71 12.06 6.12
N ASN A 59 -19.83 13.08 6.05
CA ASN A 59 -19.27 13.60 4.80
C ASN A 59 -18.38 12.58 4.05
N ILE A 60 -17.80 11.61 4.76
CA ILE A 60 -16.89 10.60 4.18
C ILE A 60 -17.52 9.21 4.09
N ARG A 61 -18.84 9.07 4.23
CA ARG A 61 -19.54 7.77 4.23
C ARG A 61 -19.27 6.89 3.01
N ASP A 62 -19.11 7.53 1.86
CA ASP A 62 -18.83 6.85 0.58
C ASP A 62 -17.33 6.68 0.30
N PHE A 63 -16.47 7.17 1.20
CA PHE A 63 -15.03 6.98 1.07
C PHE A 63 -14.67 5.57 1.52
N HIS A 64 -13.50 5.12 1.08
CA HIS A 64 -13.05 3.75 1.17
C HIS A 64 -11.73 3.66 1.94
N LEU A 65 -11.66 2.74 2.90
CA LEU A 65 -10.48 2.48 3.70
C LEU A 65 -9.84 1.15 3.27
N ALA A 66 -8.52 1.13 3.14
CA ALA A 66 -7.76 -0.07 2.77
C ALA A 66 -6.43 -0.14 3.51
N PHE A 67 -5.91 -1.35 3.69
CA PHE A 67 -4.49 -1.55 4.00
C PHE A 67 -3.63 -1.26 2.77
N ILE A 68 -2.52 -0.54 2.99
CA ILE A 68 -1.50 -0.18 2.00
C ILE A 68 -0.09 -0.61 2.44
N ALA A 69 -0.03 -1.64 3.27
CA ALA A 69 1.18 -2.23 3.80
C ALA A 69 1.38 -3.65 3.27
N ASP A 70 2.61 -4.15 3.33
CA ASP A 70 2.86 -5.57 3.04
C ASP A 70 2.19 -6.48 4.08
N LEU A 71 2.00 -7.75 3.70
CA LEU A 71 1.34 -8.72 4.55
C LEU A 71 2.05 -8.95 5.89
N GLN A 72 3.38 -8.88 5.95
CA GLN A 72 4.11 -9.09 7.21
C GLN A 72 3.78 -7.98 8.20
N LYS A 73 3.75 -6.73 7.73
CA LYS A 73 3.34 -5.57 8.52
C LYS A 73 1.88 -5.66 8.94
N ILE A 74 0.97 -6.07 8.06
CA ILE A 74 -0.45 -6.30 8.40
C ILE A 74 -0.57 -7.35 9.53
N GLN A 75 0.10 -8.50 9.40
CA GLN A 75 0.09 -9.54 10.43
C GLN A 75 0.66 -9.06 11.78
N SER A 76 1.72 -8.24 11.75
CA SER A 76 2.29 -7.62 12.95
C SER A 76 1.33 -6.64 13.62
N ILE A 77 0.58 -5.85 12.83
CA ILE A 77 -0.46 -4.94 13.34
C ILE A 77 -1.59 -5.74 13.98
N LYS A 78 -2.12 -6.75 13.28
CA LYS A 78 -3.16 -7.63 13.79
C LYS A 78 -2.80 -8.29 15.12
N LYS A 79 -1.58 -8.84 15.22
CA LYS A 79 -1.09 -9.45 16.47
C LYS A 79 -1.10 -8.47 17.64
N ARG A 80 -0.76 -7.20 17.39
CA ARG A 80 -0.72 -6.14 18.43
C ARG A 80 -2.11 -5.64 18.80
N ALA A 81 -3.04 -5.63 17.86
CA ALA A 81 -4.40 -5.15 18.10
C ALA A 81 -5.31 -6.18 18.74
N LYS A 82 -4.90 -7.45 18.85
CA LYS A 82 -5.70 -8.50 19.49
C LYS A 82 -6.15 -8.11 20.90
N GLY A 83 -7.47 -8.14 21.14
CA GLY A 83 -8.11 -7.75 22.41
C GLY A 83 -8.23 -6.25 22.61
N THR A 84 -7.90 -5.43 21.62
CA THR A 84 -8.04 -3.97 21.67
C THR A 84 -9.28 -3.51 20.93
N ILE A 85 -9.67 -2.27 21.17
CA ILE A 85 -10.79 -1.61 20.50
C ILE A 85 -10.58 -1.44 18.97
N ASP A 86 -9.34 -1.53 18.48
CA ASP A 86 -9.01 -1.41 17.06
C ASP A 86 -9.07 -2.77 16.31
N GLU A 87 -9.21 -3.89 17.03
CA GLU A 87 -9.26 -5.25 16.46
C GLU A 87 -10.34 -5.40 15.38
N PRO A 88 -11.60 -4.95 15.57
CA PRO A 88 -12.65 -5.14 14.57
C PRO A 88 -12.34 -4.45 13.23
N LEU A 89 -11.75 -3.25 13.28
CA LEU A 89 -11.35 -2.51 12.08
C LEU A 89 -10.23 -3.24 11.32
N ILE A 90 -9.22 -3.71 12.06
CA ILE A 90 -8.08 -4.43 11.46
C ILE A 90 -8.53 -5.74 10.83
N ASP A 91 -9.35 -6.53 11.52
CA ASP A 91 -9.87 -7.79 11.00
C ASP A 91 -10.74 -7.57 9.75
N ALA A 92 -11.58 -6.53 9.75
CA ALA A 92 -12.41 -6.19 8.59
C ALA A 92 -11.57 -5.87 7.35
N LEU A 93 -10.53 -5.04 7.51
CA LEU A 93 -9.66 -4.65 6.42
C LEU A 93 -8.74 -5.79 5.95
N GLU A 94 -8.22 -6.61 6.86
CA GLU A 94 -7.38 -7.77 6.50
C GLU A 94 -8.18 -8.78 5.67
N LYS A 95 -9.43 -9.05 6.06
CA LYS A 95 -10.30 -10.03 5.39
C LYS A 95 -10.51 -9.72 3.91
N VAL A 96 -10.55 -8.44 3.54
CA VAL A 96 -10.77 -8.01 2.16
C VAL A 96 -9.49 -7.64 1.42
N TYR A 97 -8.34 -7.64 2.09
CA TYR A 97 -7.07 -7.18 1.51
C TYR A 97 -6.74 -7.90 0.19
N PRO A 98 -6.32 -7.17 -0.88
CA PRO A 98 -6.03 -5.74 -0.95
C PRO A 98 -7.24 -4.84 -1.31
N ALA A 99 -8.47 -5.32 -1.28
CA ALA A 99 -9.63 -4.45 -1.53
C ALA A 99 -9.86 -3.47 -0.37
N SER A 100 -10.67 -2.44 -0.64
CA SER A 100 -11.15 -1.49 0.35
C SER A 100 -12.58 -1.78 0.81
N LEU A 101 -12.92 -1.37 2.03
CA LEU A 101 -14.30 -1.24 2.51
C LEU A 101 -14.71 0.22 2.55
N SER A 102 -15.95 0.54 2.20
CA SER A 102 -16.51 1.87 2.44
C SER A 102 -16.66 2.16 3.93
N ILE A 103 -16.69 3.44 4.31
CA ILE A 103 -17.00 3.86 5.67
C ILE A 103 -18.39 3.36 6.09
N ASN A 104 -19.38 3.40 5.19
CA ASN A 104 -20.70 2.82 5.44
C ASN A 104 -20.66 1.32 5.80
N GLU A 105 -19.89 0.51 5.06
CA GLU A 105 -19.70 -0.91 5.37
C GLU A 105 -19.02 -1.09 6.75
N LEU A 106 -18.01 -0.26 7.06
CA LEU A 106 -17.28 -0.33 8.32
C LEU A 106 -18.12 0.06 9.53
N LEU A 107 -19.09 0.97 9.40
CA LEU A 107 -20.01 1.35 10.48
C LEU A 107 -20.95 0.22 10.91
N SER A 108 -21.04 -0.85 10.11
CA SER A 108 -21.79 -2.06 10.49
C SER A 108 -20.93 -3.05 11.29
N ILE A 109 -19.63 -2.78 11.44
CA ILE A 109 -18.63 -3.66 12.06
C ILE A 109 -17.97 -2.99 13.28
N VAL A 110 -17.63 -1.71 13.13
CA VAL A 110 -16.95 -0.89 14.13
C VAL A 110 -17.96 0.10 14.72
N PRO A 111 -18.02 0.28 16.04
CA PRO A 111 -18.86 1.30 16.65
C PRO A 111 -18.59 2.68 16.05
N LYS A 112 -19.65 3.45 15.80
CA LYS A 112 -19.59 4.79 15.16
C LYS A 112 -18.58 5.70 15.86
N ASP A 113 -18.59 5.71 17.18
CA ASP A 113 -17.77 6.59 18.01
C ASP A 113 -16.29 6.19 18.01
N ASP A 114 -15.98 4.95 17.60
CA ASP A 114 -14.62 4.42 17.58
C ASP A 114 -13.97 4.46 16.20
N LEU A 115 -14.75 4.50 15.11
CA LEU A 115 -14.20 4.35 13.75
C LEU A 115 -13.22 5.47 13.38
N LEU A 116 -13.57 6.74 13.63
CA LEU A 116 -12.67 7.86 13.33
C LEU A 116 -11.43 7.83 14.21
N ARG A 117 -11.59 7.51 15.50
CA ARG A 117 -10.46 7.36 16.43
C ARG A 117 -9.51 6.27 15.94
N ALA A 118 -10.02 5.07 15.69
CA ALA A 118 -9.24 3.93 15.21
C ALA A 118 -8.57 4.23 13.87
N PHE A 119 -9.24 4.93 12.96
CA PHE A 119 -8.64 5.41 11.71
C PHE A 119 -7.43 6.32 11.97
N PHE A 120 -7.57 7.36 12.80
CA PHE A 120 -6.48 8.29 13.09
C PHE A 120 -5.33 7.61 13.84
N ASP A 121 -5.63 6.74 14.80
CA ASP A 121 -4.62 5.98 15.55
C ASP A 121 -3.81 5.09 14.62
N LEU A 122 -4.47 4.29 13.78
CA LEU A 122 -3.78 3.42 12.83
C LEU A 122 -2.97 4.22 11.81
N MET A 123 -3.51 5.33 11.29
CA MET A 123 -2.77 6.23 10.40
C MET A 123 -1.50 6.75 11.05
N ASN A 124 -1.59 7.25 12.29
CA ASN A 124 -0.48 7.89 13.00
C ASN A 124 0.59 6.89 13.45
N TYR A 125 0.19 5.75 14.02
CA TYR A 125 1.14 4.80 14.60
C TYR A 125 1.70 3.80 13.60
N THR A 126 0.97 3.50 12.52
CA THR A 126 1.35 2.44 11.58
C THR A 126 1.61 2.93 10.18
N ALA A 127 0.98 4.02 9.74
CA ALA A 127 0.93 4.45 8.35
C ALA A 127 0.57 3.29 7.39
N ALA A 128 -0.23 2.33 7.85
CA ALA A 128 -0.52 1.09 7.14
C ALA A 128 -1.88 1.08 6.44
N ILE A 129 -2.76 2.03 6.77
CA ILE A 129 -4.04 2.20 6.10
C ILE A 129 -4.06 3.51 5.32
N LYS A 130 -4.98 3.65 4.36
CA LYS A 130 -5.27 4.92 3.69
C LYS A 130 -6.76 5.04 3.38
N LEU A 131 -7.25 6.26 3.43
CA LEU A 131 -8.58 6.65 2.97
C LEU A 131 -8.54 7.08 1.50
N HIS A 132 -9.52 6.64 0.73
CA HIS A 132 -9.65 6.85 -0.71
C HIS A 132 -11.05 7.32 -1.04
N SER A 133 -11.20 8.25 -1.98
CA SER A 133 -12.52 8.67 -2.48
C SER A 133 -13.16 7.63 -3.42
N THR A 134 -12.42 6.59 -3.80
CA THR A 134 -12.86 5.56 -4.76
C THR A 134 -12.55 4.18 -4.22
N LYS A 135 -13.41 3.20 -4.53
CA LYS A 135 -13.20 1.80 -4.18
C LYS A 135 -11.92 1.25 -4.79
N LEU A 136 -11.13 0.56 -3.96
CA LEU A 136 -10.02 -0.28 -4.41
C LEU A 136 -10.51 -1.73 -4.53
N GLU A 137 -10.33 -2.31 -5.71
CA GLU A 137 -10.68 -3.70 -5.98
C GLU A 137 -9.47 -4.63 -5.88
N ALA A 138 -9.66 -5.77 -5.23
CA ALA A 138 -8.71 -6.87 -5.28
C ALA A 138 -8.84 -7.61 -6.61
N ILE A 139 -7.97 -7.27 -7.56
CA ILE A 139 -7.90 -7.97 -8.85
C ILE A 139 -6.74 -8.95 -8.80
N HIS A 140 -7.06 -10.24 -8.80
CA HIS A 140 -6.09 -11.32 -8.91
C HIS A 140 -5.90 -11.73 -10.36
N TYR A 141 -4.67 -12.14 -10.70
CA TYR A 141 -4.38 -12.60 -12.04
C TYR A 141 -5.13 -13.90 -12.37
N GLY A 142 -5.73 -13.96 -13.55
CA GLY A 142 -6.30 -15.17 -14.11
C GLY A 142 -6.35 -15.11 -15.62
N LYS A 143 -6.00 -16.23 -16.27
CA LYS A 143 -6.12 -16.37 -17.73
C LYS A 143 -7.55 -16.06 -18.16
N ASN A 144 -7.69 -15.21 -19.18
CA ASN A 144 -8.94 -14.68 -19.72
C ASN A 144 -9.83 -13.95 -18.69
N LYS A 145 -9.28 -13.53 -17.54
CA LYS A 145 -10.02 -12.84 -16.47
C LYS A 145 -9.41 -11.48 -16.15
N SER A 146 -8.09 -11.38 -16.20
CA SER A 146 -7.36 -10.16 -15.86
C SER A 146 -6.01 -10.11 -16.55
N LYS A 147 -5.48 -8.89 -16.66
CA LYS A 147 -4.18 -8.58 -17.26
C LYS A 147 -3.55 -7.39 -16.56
N ILE A 148 -2.26 -7.16 -16.80
CA ILE A 148 -1.62 -5.89 -16.43
C ILE A 148 -2.37 -4.74 -17.07
N LYS A 149 -2.58 -3.65 -16.32
CA LYS A 149 -3.25 -2.47 -16.86
C LYS A 149 -2.51 -1.94 -18.08
N GLU A 150 -3.25 -1.67 -19.14
CA GLU A 150 -2.68 -1.19 -20.41
C GLU A 150 -1.82 0.05 -20.24
N ASN A 151 -2.19 0.96 -19.32
CA ASN A 151 -1.42 2.17 -19.05
C ASN A 151 -0.02 1.91 -18.46
N TYR A 152 0.22 0.78 -17.81
CA TYR A 152 1.55 0.41 -17.32
C TYR A 152 2.45 -0.20 -18.40
N ILE A 153 1.90 -0.73 -19.50
CA ILE A 153 2.70 -1.44 -20.51
C ILE A 153 3.73 -0.52 -21.19
N PRO A 154 3.37 0.65 -21.76
CA PRO A 154 4.35 1.55 -22.37
C PRO A 154 5.42 1.98 -21.37
N TYR A 155 4.99 2.21 -20.12
CA TYR A 155 5.85 2.62 -19.03
C TYR A 155 6.87 1.51 -18.70
N ILE A 156 6.44 0.26 -18.48
CA ILE A 156 7.33 -0.89 -18.26
C ILE A 156 8.31 -1.06 -19.44
N ARG A 157 7.82 -0.96 -20.68
CA ARG A 157 8.67 -1.06 -21.88
C ARG A 157 9.71 0.04 -21.96
N TYR A 158 9.41 1.24 -21.48
CA TYR A 158 10.38 2.33 -21.39
C TYR A 158 11.53 1.98 -20.43
N PHE A 159 11.23 1.47 -19.23
CA PHE A 159 12.25 1.09 -18.25
C PHE A 159 13.11 -0.09 -18.68
N LEU A 160 12.54 -1.06 -19.40
CA LEU A 160 13.30 -2.19 -19.96
C LEU A 160 14.40 -1.76 -20.96
N LYS A 161 14.25 -0.58 -21.59
CA LYS A 161 15.23 -0.01 -22.51
C LYS A 161 16.33 0.80 -21.83
N GLN A 162 16.19 1.13 -20.55
CA GLN A 162 17.18 1.91 -19.83
C GLN A 162 18.33 1.01 -19.34
N GLU A 163 19.54 1.54 -19.34
CA GLU A 163 20.74 0.83 -18.85
C GLU A 163 20.85 0.85 -17.31
N ASN A 164 20.10 1.73 -16.64
CA ASN A 164 20.16 1.90 -15.19
C ASN A 164 19.37 0.79 -14.45
N ASN A 165 20.01 0.17 -13.45
CA ASN A 165 19.41 -0.92 -12.66
C ASN A 165 18.47 -0.48 -11.54
N HIS A 166 18.28 0.83 -11.31
CA HIS A 166 17.41 1.36 -10.26
C HIS A 166 16.05 1.80 -10.81
N LEU A 167 15.30 0.82 -11.33
CA LEU A 167 14.00 1.05 -11.96
C LEU A 167 12.91 0.96 -10.89
N GLY A 168 12.39 2.12 -10.49
CA GLY A 168 11.24 2.24 -9.61
C GLY A 168 10.06 2.83 -10.36
N PHE A 169 8.85 2.33 -10.11
CA PHE A 169 7.65 2.96 -10.64
C PHE A 169 6.48 3.03 -9.70
N ALA A 170 5.69 4.08 -9.90
CA ALA A 170 4.52 4.37 -9.10
C ALA A 170 3.40 3.39 -9.43
N ASN A 171 2.79 2.80 -8.40
CA ASN A 171 1.51 2.13 -8.53
C ASN A 171 0.35 3.15 -8.47
N LEU A 172 -0.89 2.64 -8.45
CA LEU A 172 -2.11 3.45 -8.37
C LEU A 172 -2.14 4.38 -7.15
N LEU A 173 -1.42 4.01 -6.08
CA LEU A 173 -1.34 4.75 -4.82
C LEU A 173 -0.15 5.72 -4.77
N ASN A 174 0.53 5.92 -5.91
CA ASN A 174 1.77 6.67 -6.04
C ASN A 174 2.91 6.14 -5.14
N LEU A 175 2.87 4.86 -4.81
CA LEU A 175 3.95 4.19 -4.07
C LEU A 175 4.98 3.67 -5.07
N SER A 176 6.26 3.96 -4.79
CA SER A 176 7.37 3.49 -5.62
C SER A 176 7.62 2.01 -5.38
N ILE A 177 7.61 1.24 -6.46
CA ILE A 177 7.88 -0.20 -6.44
C ILE A 177 9.08 -0.47 -7.33
N LYS A 178 10.04 -1.20 -6.78
CA LYS A 178 11.29 -1.56 -7.45
C LYS A 178 11.18 -2.96 -8.00
N PHE A 179 11.46 -3.11 -9.28
CA PHE A 179 11.57 -4.40 -9.94
C PHE A 179 12.89 -4.44 -10.71
N ASP A 180 13.56 -5.58 -10.67
CA ASP A 180 14.67 -5.82 -11.58
C ASP A 180 14.15 -6.03 -13.02
N LYS A 181 15.07 -5.97 -13.98
CA LYS A 181 14.76 -6.07 -15.41
C LYS A 181 14.10 -7.41 -15.78
N LYS A 182 14.53 -8.53 -15.18
CA LYS A 182 13.97 -9.86 -15.47
C LYS A 182 12.56 -9.99 -14.92
N THR A 183 12.33 -9.44 -13.72
CA THR A 183 10.98 -9.35 -13.17
C THR A 183 10.07 -8.51 -14.07
N LEU A 184 10.54 -7.37 -14.60
CA LEU A 184 9.77 -6.56 -15.55
C LEU A 184 9.44 -7.29 -16.87
N GLU A 185 10.39 -8.05 -17.42
CA GLU A 185 10.17 -8.90 -18.60
C GLU A 185 9.10 -9.97 -18.34
N MET A 186 9.05 -10.49 -17.12
CA MET A 186 8.01 -11.43 -16.68
C MET A 186 6.66 -10.73 -16.44
N VAL A 187 6.64 -9.52 -15.87
CA VAL A 187 5.41 -8.73 -15.65
C VAL A 187 4.62 -8.55 -16.96
N LEU A 188 5.31 -8.30 -18.07
CA LEU A 188 4.68 -8.16 -19.39
C LEU A 188 3.99 -9.44 -19.91
N LYS A 189 4.26 -10.61 -19.32
CA LYS A 189 3.63 -11.88 -19.68
C LYS A 189 2.29 -12.11 -18.99
N PHE A 190 1.94 -11.30 -17.98
CA PHE A 190 0.62 -11.27 -17.35
C PHE A 190 -0.38 -10.49 -18.23
N ASP A 191 -0.51 -10.91 -19.48
CA ASP A 191 -1.33 -10.28 -20.52
C ASP A 191 -2.76 -10.84 -20.59
N GLY A 192 -3.08 -11.78 -19.70
CA GLY A 192 -4.36 -12.48 -19.65
C GLY A 192 -4.49 -13.63 -20.65
N LYS A 193 -3.54 -13.81 -21.58
CA LYS A 193 -3.53 -14.95 -22.51
C LYS A 193 -2.87 -16.17 -21.88
N ASN A 194 -1.86 -15.94 -21.06
CA ASN A 194 -1.06 -16.98 -20.41
C ASN A 194 -1.61 -17.31 -19.01
N SER A 195 -1.64 -18.57 -18.61
CA SER A 195 -1.82 -18.93 -17.19
C SER A 195 -0.53 -18.67 -16.42
N GLN A 196 -0.57 -18.62 -15.08
CA GLN A 196 0.66 -18.52 -14.28
C GLN A 196 1.63 -19.67 -14.58
N LYS A 197 1.12 -20.88 -14.83
CA LYS A 197 1.92 -22.03 -15.23
C LYS A 197 2.59 -21.82 -16.60
N ASP A 198 1.88 -21.25 -17.55
CA ASP A 198 2.44 -20.90 -18.86
C ASP A 198 3.58 -19.87 -18.71
N ILE A 199 3.36 -18.84 -17.88
CA ILE A 199 4.38 -17.81 -17.59
C ILE A 199 5.61 -18.42 -16.91
N ALA A 200 5.42 -19.35 -15.96
CA ALA A 200 6.53 -20.03 -15.29
C ALA A 200 7.37 -20.85 -16.28
N ASN A 201 6.72 -21.58 -17.20
CA ASN A 201 7.42 -22.32 -18.25
C ASN A 201 8.17 -21.40 -19.21
N LEU A 202 7.54 -20.31 -19.67
CA LEU A 202 8.18 -19.32 -20.54
C LEU A 202 9.42 -18.70 -19.88
N THR A 203 9.32 -18.36 -18.60
CA THR A 203 10.42 -17.75 -17.83
C THR A 203 11.56 -18.76 -17.63
N LYS A 204 11.24 -20.03 -17.35
CA LYS A 204 12.23 -21.11 -17.27
C LYS A 204 12.96 -21.31 -18.61
N ASP A 205 12.23 -21.31 -19.72
CA ASP A 205 12.82 -21.50 -21.05
C ASP A 205 13.74 -20.33 -21.44
N GLU A 206 13.43 -19.11 -21.00
CA GLU A 206 14.32 -17.94 -21.14
C GLU A 206 15.63 -18.13 -20.37
N PHE A 207 15.58 -18.66 -19.15
CA PHE A 207 16.77 -18.99 -18.35
C PHE A 207 17.61 -20.09 -19.01
N LYS A 208 16.96 -21.16 -19.49
CA LYS A 208 17.64 -22.25 -20.21
C LYS A 208 18.36 -21.74 -21.47
N LYS A 209 17.70 -20.90 -22.28
CA LYS A 209 18.30 -20.31 -23.50
C LYS A 209 19.47 -19.38 -23.21
N ALA A 210 19.44 -18.70 -22.07
CA ALA A 210 20.53 -17.83 -21.63
C ALA A 210 21.66 -18.59 -20.92
N GLU A 211 21.52 -19.91 -20.74
CA GLU A 211 22.45 -20.76 -19.97
C GLU A 211 22.61 -20.27 -18.51
N ILE A 212 21.53 -19.72 -17.93
CA ILE A 212 21.50 -19.20 -16.56
C ILE A 212 20.75 -20.17 -15.65
N LEU A 213 21.31 -20.44 -14.47
CA LEU A 213 20.64 -21.18 -13.41
C LEU A 213 19.98 -20.22 -12.41
N PRO A 214 18.78 -20.55 -11.90
CA PRO A 214 18.16 -19.75 -10.87
C PRO A 214 18.93 -19.87 -9.55
N THR A 215 19.00 -18.75 -8.83
CA THR A 215 19.70 -18.60 -7.56
C THR A 215 18.74 -18.28 -6.43
N ILE A 216 19.08 -18.70 -5.22
CA ILE A 216 18.44 -18.26 -3.99
C ILE A 216 19.36 -17.24 -3.35
N GLU A 217 18.83 -16.05 -3.10
CA GLU A 217 19.55 -14.98 -2.42
C GLU A 217 19.01 -14.77 -1.00
N LYS A 218 19.92 -14.51 -0.07
CA LYS A 218 19.61 -14.08 1.30
C LYS A 218 20.54 -12.93 1.67
N ASP A 219 19.98 -11.81 2.11
CA ASP A 219 20.71 -10.60 2.48
C ASP A 219 21.68 -10.12 1.37
N GLY A 220 21.25 -10.22 0.11
CA GLY A 220 22.03 -9.81 -1.07
C GLY A 220 23.18 -10.75 -1.43
N LYS A 221 23.25 -11.96 -0.83
CA LYS A 221 24.24 -12.98 -1.17
C LYS A 221 23.56 -14.22 -1.73
N VAL A 222 24.11 -14.76 -2.81
CA VAL A 222 23.71 -16.06 -3.33
C VAL A 222 24.06 -17.14 -2.31
N VAL A 223 23.05 -17.83 -1.80
CA VAL A 223 23.19 -18.92 -0.82
C VAL A 223 22.99 -20.30 -1.45
N ASP A 224 22.33 -20.38 -2.60
CA ASP A 224 22.14 -21.64 -3.34
C ASP A 224 21.97 -21.38 -4.84
N VAL A 225 22.38 -22.36 -5.66
CA VAL A 225 22.18 -22.40 -7.11
C VAL A 225 21.39 -23.66 -7.44
N ILE A 226 20.20 -23.51 -7.98
CA ILE A 226 19.26 -24.61 -8.16
C ILE A 226 19.60 -25.36 -9.46
N LYS A 227 20.40 -26.43 -9.33
CA LYS A 227 20.83 -27.27 -10.47
C LYS A 227 19.81 -28.33 -10.88
N ASP A 228 19.01 -28.83 -9.94
CA ASP A 228 18.04 -29.90 -10.19
C ASP A 228 16.83 -29.37 -10.98
N GLU A 229 16.50 -30.03 -12.10
CA GLU A 229 15.45 -29.55 -13.01
C GLU A 229 14.05 -29.53 -12.36
N LYS A 230 13.72 -30.47 -11.47
CA LYS A 230 12.42 -30.47 -10.78
C LYS A 230 12.32 -29.30 -9.83
N LYS A 231 13.37 -29.05 -9.05
CA LYS A 231 13.45 -27.87 -8.15
C LYS A 231 13.40 -26.55 -8.92
N GLN A 232 13.93 -26.49 -10.15
CA GLN A 232 13.79 -25.31 -10.99
C GLN A 232 12.33 -25.05 -11.37
N VAL A 233 11.56 -26.09 -11.71
CA VAL A 233 10.13 -25.94 -12.02
C VAL A 233 9.39 -25.36 -10.82
N GLU A 234 9.57 -25.95 -9.64
CA GLU A 234 8.95 -25.46 -8.40
C GLU A 234 9.36 -24.02 -8.08
N TYR A 235 10.63 -23.67 -8.31
CA TYR A 235 11.13 -22.32 -8.14
C TYR A 235 10.41 -21.30 -9.04
N PHE A 236 10.29 -21.58 -10.34
CA PHE A 236 9.64 -20.64 -11.27
C PHE A 236 8.14 -20.53 -11.04
N GLU A 237 7.47 -21.63 -10.69
CA GLU A 237 6.05 -21.60 -10.31
C GLU A 237 5.84 -20.71 -9.07
N LYS A 238 6.68 -20.87 -8.05
CA LYS A 238 6.64 -20.02 -6.85
C LYS A 238 6.96 -18.57 -7.17
N LEU A 239 8.01 -18.30 -7.95
CA LEU A 239 8.40 -16.95 -8.36
C LEU A 239 7.25 -16.22 -9.06
N VAL A 240 6.60 -16.86 -10.03
CA VAL A 240 5.46 -16.27 -10.74
C VAL A 240 4.27 -16.05 -9.81
N ALA A 241 3.99 -16.97 -8.89
CA ALA A 241 2.92 -16.80 -7.91
C ALA A 241 3.19 -15.63 -6.96
N ASP A 242 4.42 -15.50 -6.45
CA ASP A 242 4.84 -14.41 -5.56
C ASP A 242 4.78 -13.06 -6.27
N VAL A 243 5.26 -12.98 -7.52
CA VAL A 243 5.16 -11.77 -8.35
C VAL A 243 3.70 -11.43 -8.65
N SER A 244 2.87 -12.40 -9.03
CA SER A 244 1.44 -12.19 -9.24
C SER A 244 0.74 -11.65 -7.99
N LYS A 245 1.08 -12.16 -6.81
CA LYS A 245 0.52 -11.70 -5.53
C LYS A 245 0.96 -10.29 -5.19
N SER A 246 2.24 -9.96 -5.45
CA SER A 246 2.78 -8.61 -5.31
C SER A 246 2.06 -7.63 -6.25
N LEU A 247 1.88 -8.01 -7.52
CA LEU A 247 1.18 -7.19 -8.52
C LEU A 247 -0.29 -6.94 -8.13
N SER A 248 -0.97 -7.96 -7.61
CA SER A 248 -2.36 -7.86 -7.13
C SER A 248 -2.47 -6.89 -5.95
N SER A 249 -1.59 -7.06 -4.95
CA SER A 249 -1.51 -6.20 -3.76
C SER A 249 -1.20 -4.73 -4.09
N ASN A 250 -0.58 -4.49 -5.24
CA ASN A 250 -0.17 -3.17 -5.70
C ASN A 250 -1.04 -2.64 -6.85
N TYR A 251 -2.19 -3.25 -7.10
CA TYR A 251 -3.20 -2.76 -8.06
C TYR A 251 -2.69 -2.62 -9.51
N PHE A 252 -1.81 -3.52 -9.93
CA PHE A 252 -1.29 -3.54 -11.31
C PHE A 252 -2.18 -4.24 -12.33
N PHE A 253 -3.23 -4.93 -11.87
CA PHE A 253 -4.13 -5.65 -12.76
C PHE A 253 -5.42 -4.87 -13.06
N GLU A 254 -6.01 -5.18 -14.21
CA GLU A 254 -7.40 -4.86 -14.57
C GLU A 254 -8.12 -6.11 -15.06
N LYS A 255 -9.45 -6.06 -15.02
CA LYS A 255 -10.31 -7.10 -15.57
C LYS A 255 -10.30 -7.03 -17.11
N ILE A 256 -10.49 -8.18 -17.76
CA ILE A 256 -10.69 -8.31 -19.22
C ILE A 256 -12.18 -8.33 -19.53
#